data_AF-A0A4W5LH54-F1
#
_entry.id   AF-A0A4W5LH54-F1
#
_cell.length_a   1.000
_cell.length_b   1.000
_cell.length_c   1.000
_cell.angle_alpha   90.00
_cell.angle_beta   90.00
_cell.angle_gamma   90.00
#
_symmetry.space_group_name_H-M   'P 1'
#
loop_
_entity.id
_entity.type
_entity.pdbx_description
1 polymer ?
#
loop_
_entity_poly.entity_id
_entity_poly.type
_entity_poly.pdbx_seq_one_letter_code
_entity_poly.pdbx_strand_id
1 'polypeptide(L)'
;MAFQIQPYDKIAARPLPDSLADSLNRLVVVKLNGGLGTSMGCKGPKSLISVRNENTFLDLTVQQIEHLNKKYNTDVPLVLMNSFNTDEDTKKILQKYTHHRVKIHTFNQSR
;
A
#
# COMPACT_ATOMS: atom_id res chain seq x y z
N MET A 1 -25.81 12.87 21.06
CA MET A 1 -25.68 12.45 19.66
C MET A 1 -24.21 12.29 19.33
N ALA A 2 -23.76 11.09 18.93
CA ALA A 2 -22.39 10.91 18.47
C ALA A 2 -22.24 11.59 17.11
N PHE A 3 -21.23 12.44 16.93
CA PHE A 3 -20.93 13.02 15.63
C PHE A 3 -20.51 11.89 14.67
N GLN A 4 -21.22 11.74 13.55
CA GLN A 4 -20.96 10.71 12.53
C GLN A 4 -19.60 10.91 11.82
N ILE A 5 -19.04 12.13 11.88
CA ILE A 5 -17.73 12.49 11.31
C ILE A 5 -16.94 13.31 12.33
N GLN A 6 -15.70 12.92 12.63
CA GLN A 6 -14.80 13.62 13.54
C GLN A 6 -13.69 14.35 12.76
N PRO A 7 -13.40 15.64 13.04
CA PRO A 7 -12.24 16.33 12.47
C PRO A 7 -10.91 15.65 12.86
N TYR A 8 -9.96 15.58 11.92
CA TYR A 8 -8.66 14.95 12.16
C TYR A 8 -7.88 15.58 13.32
N ASP A 9 -7.92 16.90 13.46
CA ASP A 9 -7.22 17.63 14.54
C ASP A 9 -7.65 17.15 15.94
N LYS A 10 -8.89 16.70 16.10
CA LYS A 10 -9.39 16.13 17.36
C LYS A 10 -8.83 14.73 17.66
N ILE A 11 -8.43 13.99 16.62
CA ILE A 11 -7.76 12.69 16.76
C ILE A 11 -6.27 12.91 16.98
N ALA A 12 -5.66 13.81 16.22
CA ALA A 12 -4.24 14.15 16.32
C ALA A 12 -3.85 14.77 17.67
N ALA A 13 -4.79 15.45 18.35
CA ALA A 13 -4.58 15.97 19.70
C ALA A 13 -4.53 14.89 20.79
N ARG A 14 -4.94 13.65 20.50
CA ARG A 14 -4.86 12.53 21.47
C ARG A 14 -3.43 12.01 21.55
N PRO A 15 -2.98 11.52 22.71
CA PRO A 15 -1.68 10.87 22.82
C PRO A 15 -1.62 9.64 21.89
N LEU A 16 -0.43 9.34 21.40
CA LEU A 16 -0.17 8.09 20.70
C LEU A 16 -0.40 6.91 21.66
N PRO A 17 -0.80 5.73 21.14
CA PRO A 17 -0.91 4.54 21.98
C PRO A 17 0.45 4.17 22.56
N ASP A 18 0.45 3.64 23.79
CA ASP A 18 1.66 3.24 24.51
C ASP A 18 2.51 2.24 23.70
N SER A 19 1.84 1.35 22.94
CA SER A 19 2.48 0.42 22.01
C SER A 19 1.97 0.61 20.59
N LEU A 20 2.73 1.40 19.82
CA LEU A 20 2.53 1.53 18.37
C LEU A 20 2.72 0.19 17.65
N ALA A 21 3.69 -0.62 18.09
CA ALA A 21 3.99 -1.91 17.46
C ALA A 21 2.81 -2.88 17.52
N ASP A 22 2.12 -2.97 18.67
CA ASP A 22 0.95 -3.85 18.82
C ASP A 22 -0.22 -3.40 17.95
N SER A 23 -0.40 -2.09 17.79
CA SER A 23 -1.42 -1.53 16.91
C SER A 23 -1.12 -1.84 15.44
N LEU A 24 0.15 -1.68 15.04
CA LEU A 24 0.61 -1.95 13.69
C LEU A 24 0.55 -3.44 13.33
N ASN A 25 0.89 -4.35 14.25
CA ASN A 25 0.82 -5.79 14.00
C ASN A 25 -0.63 -6.32 13.82
N ARG A 26 -1.64 -5.49 14.12
CA ARG A 26 -3.06 -5.79 13.85
C ARG A 26 -3.59 -5.09 12.59
N LEU A 27 -2.76 -4.33 11.90
CA LEU A 27 -3.12 -3.54 10.71
C LEU A 27 -2.71 -4.27 9.43
N VAL A 28 -3.54 -4.12 8.39
CA VAL A 28 -3.22 -4.50 7.01
C VAL A 28 -3.39 -3.29 6.10
N VAL A 29 -2.45 -3.08 5.17
CA VAL A 29 -2.59 -2.03 4.15
C VAL A 29 -3.12 -2.63 2.86
N VAL A 30 -4.27 -2.15 2.39
CA VAL A 30 -4.83 -2.56 1.09
C VAL A 30 -4.70 -1.42 0.08
N LYS A 31 -4.25 -1.74 -1.14
CA LYS A 31 -4.26 -0.81 -2.28
C LYS A 31 -5.14 -1.35 -3.39
N LEU A 32 -6.05 -0.50 -3.87
CA LEU A 32 -6.85 -0.78 -5.06
C LEU A 32 -5.97 -0.60 -6.30
N ASN A 33 -5.58 -1.71 -6.92
CA ASN A 33 -4.60 -1.78 -8.00
C ASN A 33 -5.22 -2.25 -9.33
N GLY A 34 -6.53 -2.11 -9.48
CA GLY A 34 -7.25 -2.55 -10.68
C GLY A 34 -7.16 -1.58 -11.87
N GLY A 35 -6.73 -0.34 -11.63
CA GLY A 35 -6.74 0.74 -12.63
C GLY A 35 -5.54 0.72 -13.58
N LEU A 36 -5.80 1.06 -14.84
CA LEU A 36 -4.79 1.23 -15.88
C LEU A 36 -4.31 2.68 -15.99
N GLY A 37 -3.12 2.83 -16.56
CA GLY A 37 -2.50 4.11 -16.88
C GLY A 37 -3.01 4.79 -18.15
N THR A 38 -4.11 4.34 -18.74
CA THR A 38 -4.53 4.71 -20.11
C THR A 38 -4.77 6.21 -20.28
N SER A 39 -5.38 6.86 -19.29
CA SER A 39 -5.59 8.31 -19.30
C SER A 39 -4.29 9.13 -19.28
N MET A 40 -3.16 8.49 -18.97
CA MET A 40 -1.82 9.09 -18.96
C MET A 40 -0.95 8.56 -20.12
N GLY A 41 -1.55 7.87 -21.10
CA GLY A 41 -0.84 7.33 -22.27
C GLY A 41 -0.08 6.03 -22.01
N CYS A 42 -0.23 5.40 -20.84
CA CYS A 42 0.44 4.14 -20.51
C CYS A 42 -0.51 2.93 -20.64
N LYS A 43 0.00 1.80 -21.14
CA LYS A 43 -0.82 0.59 -21.36
C LYS A 43 -0.92 -0.35 -20.15
N GLY A 44 -0.06 -0.21 -19.15
CA GLY A 44 0.00 -1.11 -17.98
C GLY A 44 -0.76 -0.62 -16.75
N PRO A 45 -0.65 -1.35 -15.62
CA PRO A 45 -1.20 -0.93 -14.34
C PRO A 45 -0.73 0.47 -13.96
N LYS A 46 -1.65 1.31 -13.47
CA LYS A 46 -1.34 2.70 -13.09
C LYS A 46 -0.27 2.76 -11.99
N SER A 47 -0.21 1.74 -11.14
CA SER A 47 0.76 1.65 -10.05
C SER A 47 2.22 1.50 -10.52
N LEU A 48 2.45 1.05 -11.75
CA LEU A 48 3.78 0.85 -12.33
C LEU A 48 4.32 2.09 -13.07
N ILE A 49 3.60 3.20 -13.01
CA ILE A 49 4.03 4.45 -13.64
C ILE A 49 5.01 5.14 -12.72
N SER A 50 6.15 5.53 -13.27
CA SER A 50 7.18 6.33 -12.59
C SER A 50 6.61 7.69 -12.21
N VAL A 51 6.83 8.09 -10.95
CA VAL A 51 6.29 9.32 -10.37
C VAL A 51 7.42 10.27 -9.98
N ARG A 52 8.47 9.76 -9.33
CA ARG A 52 9.58 10.59 -8.84
C ARG A 52 10.85 9.78 -8.72
N ASN A 53 11.95 10.29 -9.27
CA ASN A 53 13.27 9.65 -9.23
C ASN A 53 13.18 8.19 -9.68
N GLU A 54 12.45 7.93 -10.77
CA GLU A 54 12.22 6.59 -11.32
C GLU A 54 11.40 5.63 -10.45
N ASN A 55 10.98 6.04 -9.24
CA ASN A 55 10.10 5.25 -8.40
C ASN A 55 8.66 5.30 -8.91
N THR A 56 8.06 4.13 -9.05
CA THR A 56 6.64 3.97 -9.34
C THR A 56 5.78 4.22 -8.10
N PHE A 57 4.45 4.34 -8.26
CA PHE A 57 3.54 4.39 -7.10
C PHE A 57 3.66 3.16 -6.21
N LEU A 58 3.88 1.98 -6.81
CA LEU A 58 4.09 0.74 -6.07
C LEU A 58 5.40 0.77 -5.28
N ASP A 59 6.49 1.26 -5.89
CA ASP A 59 7.78 1.42 -5.21
C ASP A 59 7.65 2.32 -3.98
N LEU A 60 6.98 3.46 -4.13
CA LEU A 60 6.79 4.40 -3.02
C LEU A 60 5.95 3.78 -1.89
N THR A 61 4.92 2.99 -2.23
CA THR A 61 4.10 2.29 -1.23
C THR A 61 4.91 1.23 -0.49
N VAL A 62 5.71 0.43 -1.22
CA VAL A 62 6.60 -0.58 -0.63
C VAL A 62 7.63 0.08 0.29
N GLN A 63 8.28 1.17 -0.15
CA GLN A 63 9.25 1.91 0.65
C GLN A 63 8.64 2.47 1.94
N GLN A 64 7.42 3.00 1.89
CA GLN A 64 6.71 3.51 3.07
C GLN A 64 6.47 2.42 4.11
N ILE A 65 5.95 1.26 3.69
CA ILE A 65 5.64 0.15 4.59
C ILE A 65 6.93 -0.53 5.08
N GLU A 66 7.93 -0.68 4.23
CA GLU A 66 9.23 -1.19 4.63
C GLU A 66 9.88 -0.28 5.69
N HIS A 67 9.85 1.04 5.48
CA HIS A 67 10.36 2.00 6.45
C HIS A 67 9.59 1.88 7.79
N LEU A 68 8.27 1.76 7.73
CA LEU A 68 7.42 1.56 8.90
C LEU A 68 7.81 0.28 9.68
N ASN A 69 7.93 -0.84 8.97
CA ASN A 69 8.30 -2.13 9.55
C ASN A 69 9.71 -2.13 10.15
N LYS A 70 10.67 -1.50 9.48
CA LYS A 70 12.04 -1.34 10.02
C LYS A 70 12.05 -0.45 11.25
N LYS A 71 11.36 0.69 11.22
CA LYS A 71 11.36 1.70 12.28
C LYS A 71 10.72 1.19 13.57
N TYR A 72 9.58 0.50 13.47
CA TYR A 72 8.81 0.04 14.63
C TYR A 72 8.98 -1.45 14.94
N ASN A 73 9.89 -2.12 14.22
CA ASN A 73 10.14 -3.55 14.32
C ASN A 73 8.85 -4.40 14.18
N THR A 74 8.03 -4.08 13.18
CA THR A 74 6.74 -4.73 12.90
C THR A 74 6.75 -5.47 11.56
N ASP A 75 5.62 -6.11 11.25
CA ASP A 75 5.42 -6.86 10.00
C ASP A 75 4.04 -6.56 9.37
N VAL A 76 3.79 -5.28 9.06
CA VAL A 76 2.58 -4.81 8.38
C VAL A 76 2.59 -5.32 6.93
N PRO A 77 1.59 -6.11 6.50
CA PRO A 77 1.50 -6.60 5.14
C PRO A 77 0.86 -5.57 4.20
N LEU A 78 1.28 -5.63 2.93
CA LEU A 78 0.66 -4.92 1.81
C LEU A 78 -0.18 -5.90 0.98
N VAL A 79 -1.45 -5.58 0.76
CA VAL A 79 -2.35 -6.34 -0.11
C VAL A 79 -2.70 -5.50 -1.34
N LEU A 80 -2.47 -6.04 -2.53
CA LEU A 80 -2.87 -5.43 -3.79
C LEU A 80 -4.13 -6.11 -4.32
N MET A 81 -5.21 -5.34 -4.43
CA MET A 81 -6.43 -5.75 -5.13
C MET A 81 -6.27 -5.46 -6.61
N ASN A 82 -5.89 -6.47 -7.39
CA ASN A 82 -5.71 -6.36 -8.83
C ASN A 82 -7.06 -6.48 -9.58
N SER A 83 -7.03 -6.20 -10.88
CA SER A 83 -8.07 -6.57 -11.83
C SER A 83 -7.55 -7.59 -12.82
N PHE A 84 -8.44 -8.17 -13.63
CA PHE A 84 -8.05 -9.00 -14.77
C PHE A 84 -7.13 -8.28 -15.78
N ASN A 85 -7.10 -6.95 -15.78
CA ASN A 85 -6.23 -6.15 -16.65
C ASN A 85 -4.86 -5.85 -16.01
N THR A 86 -4.70 -6.04 -14.69
CA THR A 86 -3.49 -5.64 -13.98
C THR A 86 -2.77 -6.77 -13.26
N ASP A 87 -3.42 -7.92 -13.05
CA ASP A 87 -2.91 -8.99 -12.20
C ASP A 87 -1.60 -9.60 -12.71
N GLU A 88 -1.54 -10.01 -13.98
CA GLU A 88 -0.36 -10.62 -14.58
C GLU A 88 0.86 -9.68 -14.58
N ASP A 89 0.66 -8.43 -15.00
CA ASP A 89 1.75 -7.45 -15.05
C ASP A 89 2.21 -7.04 -13.65
N THR A 90 1.29 -6.97 -12.68
CA THR A 90 1.66 -6.74 -11.28
C THR A 90 2.48 -7.90 -10.74
N LYS A 91 2.07 -9.15 -10.94
CA LYS A 91 2.79 -10.35 -10.45
C LYS A 91 4.21 -10.44 -10.98
N LYS A 92 4.43 -10.09 -12.26
CA LYS A 92 5.78 -10.09 -12.87
C LYS A 92 6.75 -9.18 -12.14
N ILE A 93 6.30 -7.99 -11.70
CA ILE A 93 7.19 -7.02 -11.06
C ILE A 93 7.42 -7.30 -9.57
N LEU A 94 6.56 -8.09 -8.91
CA LEU A 94 6.67 -8.34 -7.47
C LEU A 94 7.99 -9.00 -7.05
N GLN A 95 8.65 -9.69 -7.98
CA GLN A 95 9.98 -10.27 -7.77
C GLN A 95 11.03 -9.22 -7.38
N LYS A 96 10.83 -7.95 -7.77
CA LYS A 96 11.68 -6.81 -7.36
C LYS A 96 11.72 -6.64 -5.84
N TYR A 97 10.67 -7.05 -5.12
CA TYR A 97 10.49 -6.74 -3.70
C TYR A 97 10.80 -7.90 -2.74
N THR A 98 11.34 -9.02 -3.24
CA THR A 98 11.60 -10.24 -2.43
C THR A 98 12.53 -10.03 -1.24
N HIS A 99 13.41 -9.03 -1.31
CA HIS A 99 14.37 -8.71 -0.25
C HIS A 99 13.95 -7.50 0.60
N HIS A 100 12.77 -6.93 0.36
CA HIS A 100 12.27 -5.82 1.16
C HIS A 100 11.58 -6.33 2.43
N ARG A 101 11.62 -5.53 3.52
CA ARG A 101 10.92 -5.85 4.77
C ARG A 101 9.41 -5.56 4.69
N VAL A 102 8.73 -6.19 3.75
CA VAL A 102 7.27 -6.13 3.58
C VAL A 102 6.76 -7.42 2.96
N LYS A 103 5.72 -8.01 3.56
CA LYS A 103 4.98 -9.12 2.95
C LYS A 103 3.95 -8.55 1.98
N ILE A 104 4.06 -8.91 0.70
CA ILE A 104 3.15 -8.47 -0.34
C ILE A 104 2.23 -9.62 -0.74
N HIS A 105 0.93 -9.42 -0.61
CA HIS A 105 -0.12 -10.32 -1.05
C HIS A 105 -0.87 -9.71 -2.23
N THR A 106 -1.41 -10.55 -3.10
CA THR A 106 -2.30 -10.11 -4.17
C THR A 106 -3.55 -10.97 -4.20
N PHE A 107 -4.64 -10.35 -4.65
CA PHE A 107 -5.83 -11.06 -5.08
C PHE A 107 -6.45 -10.32 -6.26
N ASN A 108 -7.19 -11.06 -7.09
CA ASN A 108 -7.93 -10.49 -8.21
C ASN A 108 -9.37 -10.24 -7.78
N GLN A 109 -9.90 -9.05 -8.07
CA GLN A 109 -11.32 -8.78 -7.88
C GLN A 109 -12.16 -9.61 -8.88
N SER A 110 -13.46 -9.73 -8.58
CA SER A 110 -14.40 -10.33 -9.53
C SER A 110 -14.41 -9.59 -10.87
N ARG A 111 -14.69 -10.32 -11.96
CA ARG A 111 -14.96 -9.74 -13.26
C ARG A 111 -16.37 -9.17 -13.35
#